data_AF-A0A963YXB6-F1
#
_entry.id   AF-A0A963YXB6-F1
#
_cell.length_a   1.000
_cell.length_b   1.000
_cell.length_c   1.000
_cell.angle_alpha   90.00
_cell.angle_beta   90.00
_cell.angle_gamma   90.00
#
_symmetry.space_group_name_H-M   'P 1'
#
loop_
_entity.id
_entity.type
_entity.pdbx_description
1 polymer ?
#
loop_
_entity_poly.entity_id
_entity_poly.type
_entity_poly.pdbx_seq_one_letter_code
_entity_poly.pdbx_strand_id
1 'polypeptide(L)'
;MFRTPWDEDLAPAEAPPLPETMPPLPKKLGRRPTARDAIDPASVQEPGQGAWLYHRLTFTGSADRIAAFAAAARGSGIVPWRVDGARIEEDMFNLAVSQPKAMRSLTVEGCRILARQFRERVEARTARAAALVGTSRACAFDLHALLPVPADVLLHEPTHPKAQAWLLAHWGLSDQPRQVTSRPDARPGRRLPAGHTVLGYGFFTSGETPHVAMAKIAAAWPDLRVVLQPRLPPRPAD
;
A
#
# COMPACT_ATOMS: atom_id res chain seq x y z
N MET A 1 17.89 5.73 -22.55
CA MET A 1 18.30 5.19 -21.24
C MET A 1 17.06 5.20 -20.35
N PHE A 2 16.40 4.06 -20.19
CA PHE A 2 15.16 3.96 -19.39
C PHE A 2 15.55 3.84 -17.92
N ARG A 3 15.07 4.77 -17.09
CA ARG A 3 15.21 4.76 -15.63
C ARG A 3 13.88 4.28 -15.05
N THR A 4 13.91 3.30 -14.15
CA THR A 4 12.69 2.76 -13.52
C THR A 4 12.50 3.32 -12.10
N PRO A 5 11.28 3.33 -11.54
CA PRO A 5 10.95 4.01 -10.27
C PRO A 5 11.57 3.41 -8.99
N TRP A 6 12.47 2.43 -9.11
CA TRP A 6 13.13 1.76 -7.98
C TRP A 6 14.66 1.70 -8.12
N ASP A 7 15.24 2.46 -9.06
CA ASP A 7 16.67 2.76 -9.04
C ASP A 7 16.97 3.90 -8.07
N GLU A 8 17.02 3.59 -6.77
CA GLU A 8 17.80 4.38 -5.80
C GLU A 8 18.47 3.45 -4.77
N ASP A 9 19.71 3.06 -5.07
CA ASP A 9 20.75 3.06 -4.06
C ASP A 9 21.00 4.53 -3.69
N LEU A 10 20.43 4.98 -2.58
CA LEU A 10 20.90 6.19 -1.91
C LEU A 10 21.26 5.83 -0.46
N ALA A 11 22.57 5.86 -0.19
CA ALA A 11 23.04 6.23 1.14
C ALA A 11 22.35 7.53 1.56
N PRO A 12 21.97 7.69 2.83
CA PRO A 12 21.12 8.80 3.27
C PRO A 12 21.81 10.14 2.96
N ALA A 13 21.20 10.92 2.07
CA ALA A 13 21.60 12.30 1.84
C ALA A 13 21.26 13.12 3.09
N GLU A 14 22.28 13.71 3.69
CA GLU A 14 22.17 14.68 4.77
C GLU A 14 21.36 15.89 4.27
N ALA A 15 20.29 16.24 4.98
CA ALA A 15 19.39 17.31 4.56
C ALA A 15 20.09 18.69 4.71
N PRO A 16 20.11 19.54 3.69
CA PRO A 16 20.56 20.91 3.85
C PRO A 16 19.58 21.71 4.74
N PRO A 17 20.06 22.64 5.57
CA PRO A 17 19.19 23.41 6.47
C PRO A 17 18.25 24.33 5.68
N LEU A 18 16.98 24.38 6.12
CA LEU A 18 15.93 25.21 5.53
C LEU A 18 16.20 26.71 5.80
N PRO A 19 16.03 27.61 4.82
CA PRO A 19 16.01 29.04 5.08
C PRO A 19 14.73 29.45 5.82
N GLU A 20 14.90 30.25 6.87
CA GLU A 20 13.81 30.83 7.66
C GLU A 20 13.02 31.88 6.86
N THR A 21 11.72 31.94 7.15
CA THR A 21 10.72 32.96 6.78
C THR A 21 10.30 33.10 5.31
N MET A 22 9.10 32.58 4.98
CA MET A 22 8.23 33.15 3.95
C MET A 22 7.06 33.91 4.58
N PRO A 23 6.63 35.05 4.02
CA PRO A 23 5.50 35.83 4.53
C PRO A 23 4.15 35.11 4.26
N PRO A 24 3.11 35.36 5.10
CA PRO A 24 1.86 34.62 5.03
C PRO A 24 1.01 35.02 3.81
N LEU A 25 0.42 34.02 3.13
CA LEU A 25 -0.59 34.26 2.09
C LEU A 25 -1.89 34.86 2.68
N PRO A 26 -2.57 35.75 1.95
CA PRO A 26 -3.80 36.39 2.42
C PRO A 26 -4.97 35.40 2.55
N LYS A 27 -5.73 35.54 3.65
CA LYS A 27 -6.91 34.73 4.00
C LYS A 27 -8.03 34.92 2.97
N LYS A 28 -8.39 33.88 2.22
CA LYS A 28 -9.62 33.88 1.41
C LYS A 28 -10.84 33.62 2.32
N LEU A 29 -11.71 34.63 2.39
CA LEU A 29 -13.03 34.56 3.02
C LEU A 29 -13.97 33.60 2.27
N GLY A 30 -14.67 32.79 3.07
CA GLY A 30 -15.88 31.99 2.84
C GLY A 30 -16.43 31.73 1.44
N ARG A 31 -16.57 30.44 1.10
CA ARG A 31 -17.78 29.93 0.44
C ARG A 31 -18.10 28.51 0.91
N ARG A 32 -19.34 28.32 1.37
CA ARG A 32 -19.92 27.06 1.87
C ARG A 32 -20.14 26.10 0.68
N PRO A 33 -19.60 24.86 0.66
CA PRO A 33 -19.96 23.90 -0.37
C PRO A 33 -21.35 23.33 -0.06
N THR A 34 -22.30 23.56 -0.96
CA THR A 34 -23.60 22.86 -0.99
C THR A 34 -23.41 21.41 -1.37
N ALA A 35 -24.16 20.52 -0.72
CA ALA A 35 -24.22 19.10 -1.00
C ALA A 35 -24.59 18.84 -2.48
N ARG A 36 -23.62 18.48 -3.31
CA ARG A 36 -23.89 17.89 -4.63
C ARG A 36 -22.79 16.99 -5.23
N ASP A 37 -21.80 16.57 -4.43
CA ASP A 37 -20.78 15.61 -4.89
C ASP A 37 -21.01 14.20 -4.31
N ALA A 38 -22.24 13.70 -4.44
CA ALA A 38 -22.47 12.26 -4.36
C ALA A 38 -22.02 11.68 -5.70
N ILE A 39 -20.92 10.93 -5.69
CA ILE A 39 -20.40 10.23 -6.87
C ILE A 39 -21.47 9.23 -7.32
N ASP A 40 -21.89 9.33 -8.58
CA ASP A 40 -22.78 8.39 -9.24
C ASP A 40 -22.04 7.04 -9.40
N PRO A 41 -22.54 5.94 -8.81
CA PRO A 41 -21.90 4.63 -8.90
C PRO A 41 -21.77 4.11 -10.34
N ALA A 42 -22.48 4.69 -11.31
CA ALA A 42 -22.41 4.33 -12.72
C ALA A 42 -21.22 4.95 -13.49
N SER A 43 -20.41 5.82 -12.85
CA SER A 43 -19.26 6.48 -13.51
C SER A 43 -17.91 5.75 -13.31
N VAL A 44 -17.92 4.55 -12.73
CA VAL A 44 -16.73 3.71 -12.61
C VAL A 44 -16.46 3.08 -13.98
N GLN A 45 -15.47 3.61 -14.69
CA GLN A 45 -14.96 3.03 -15.94
C GLN A 45 -14.60 1.54 -15.78
N GLU A 46 -14.86 0.78 -16.83
CA GLU A 46 -14.54 -0.64 -17.04
C GLU A 46 -13.17 -1.04 -16.44
N PRO A 47 -13.07 -2.21 -15.80
CA PRO A 47 -11.88 -2.67 -15.10
C PRO A 47 -10.78 -3.06 -16.11
N GLY A 48 -9.99 -2.08 -16.53
CA GLY A 48 -8.83 -2.26 -17.39
C GLY A 48 -7.81 -1.16 -17.13
N GLN A 49 -6.70 -1.51 -16.47
CA GLN A 49 -5.58 -0.62 -16.13
C GLN A 49 -5.97 0.53 -15.18
N GLY A 50 -6.53 0.15 -14.02
CA GLY A 50 -7.10 1.07 -13.03
C GLY A 50 -6.10 2.10 -12.53
N ALA A 51 -6.47 3.38 -12.65
CA ALA A 51 -5.75 4.47 -12.03
C ALA A 51 -5.63 4.22 -10.51
N TRP A 52 -4.45 4.48 -9.96
CA TRP A 52 -4.22 4.41 -8.51
C TRP A 52 -5.25 5.25 -7.76
N LEU A 53 -5.90 4.65 -6.77
CA LEU A 53 -6.90 5.32 -5.96
C LEU A 53 -6.30 5.66 -4.60
N TYR A 54 -6.33 6.94 -4.23
CA TYR A 54 -5.87 7.38 -2.92
C TYR A 54 -7.03 7.30 -1.93
N HIS A 55 -6.75 6.80 -0.73
CA HIS A 55 -7.75 6.64 0.32
C HIS A 55 -7.40 7.48 1.53
N ARG A 56 -8.42 8.13 2.07
CA ARG A 56 -8.39 8.76 3.39
C ARG A 56 -9.20 7.91 4.34
N LEU A 57 -8.52 7.30 5.30
CA LEU A 57 -9.14 6.50 6.34
C LEU A 57 -9.11 7.27 7.66
N THR A 58 -10.21 7.25 8.40
CA THR A 58 -10.33 7.95 9.68
C THR A 58 -11.09 7.09 10.68
N PHE A 59 -10.51 6.96 11.87
CA PHE A 59 -11.11 6.32 13.04
C PHE A 59 -11.41 7.38 14.09
N THR A 60 -12.59 7.31 14.70
CA THR A 60 -12.95 8.16 15.84
C THR A 60 -13.52 7.30 16.96
N GLY A 61 -13.10 7.54 18.20
CA GLY A 61 -13.49 6.78 19.38
C GLY A 61 -12.85 7.36 20.63
N SER A 62 -12.97 6.69 21.77
CA SER A 62 -12.25 7.09 22.98
C SER A 62 -10.73 7.05 22.76
N ALA A 63 -9.99 7.90 23.46
CA ALA A 63 -8.53 7.98 23.33
C ALA A 63 -7.85 6.61 23.55
N ASP A 64 -8.27 5.87 24.56
CA ASP A 64 -7.71 4.56 24.89
C ASP A 64 -7.97 3.52 23.80
N ARG A 65 -9.19 3.50 23.24
CA ARG A 65 -9.54 2.58 22.14
C ARG A 65 -8.79 2.93 20.85
N ILE A 66 -8.64 4.22 20.56
CA ILE A 66 -7.84 4.68 19.43
C ILE A 66 -6.37 4.28 19.60
N ALA A 67 -5.79 4.43 20.79
CA ALA A 67 -4.42 4.03 21.07
C ALA A 67 -4.22 2.51 20.94
N ALA A 68 -5.15 1.72 21.48
CA ALA A 68 -5.14 0.25 21.36
C ALA A 68 -5.23 -0.19 19.89
N PHE A 69 -6.13 0.42 19.12
CA PHE A 69 -6.24 0.14 17.69
C PHE A 69 -4.99 0.55 16.93
N ALA A 70 -4.44 1.74 17.19
CA ALA A 70 -3.22 2.20 16.54
C ALA A 70 -2.05 1.24 16.81
N ALA A 71 -1.93 0.69 18.01
CA ALA A 71 -0.93 -0.31 18.34
C ALA A 71 -1.15 -1.63 17.56
N ALA A 72 -2.39 -2.11 17.49
CA ALA A 72 -2.75 -3.33 16.76
C ALA A 72 -2.56 -3.18 15.23
N ALA A 73 -2.83 -1.99 14.69
CA ALA A 73 -2.71 -1.69 13.27
C ALA A 73 -1.25 -1.58 12.79
N ARG A 74 -0.28 -1.46 13.70
CA ARG A 74 1.13 -1.35 13.30
C ARG A 74 1.72 -2.70 12.97
N GLY A 75 2.40 -2.77 11.83
CA GLY A 75 3.07 -3.98 11.37
C GLY A 75 4.26 -3.69 10.45
N SER A 76 4.68 -4.70 9.70
CA SER A 76 5.77 -4.59 8.75
C SER A 76 5.34 -3.95 7.43
N GLY A 77 4.04 -3.95 7.13
CA GLY A 77 3.51 -3.56 5.82
C GLY A 77 3.86 -4.57 4.73
N ILE A 78 4.19 -5.80 5.13
CA ILE A 78 4.63 -6.88 4.25
C ILE A 78 3.70 -8.08 4.45
N VAL A 79 3.10 -8.55 3.36
CA VAL A 79 2.52 -9.90 3.31
C VAL A 79 3.63 -10.90 2.90
N PRO A 80 3.92 -11.92 3.73
CA PRO A 80 5.04 -12.84 3.49
C PRO A 80 4.65 -13.95 2.50
N TRP A 81 4.38 -13.58 1.25
CA TRP A 81 4.10 -14.53 0.18
C TRP A 81 5.27 -15.49 -0.03
N ARG A 82 4.96 -16.77 -0.27
CA ARG A 82 5.96 -17.71 -0.77
C ARG A 82 6.38 -17.32 -2.19
N VAL A 83 7.67 -17.46 -2.45
CA VAL A 83 8.25 -17.24 -3.76
C VAL A 83 8.61 -18.58 -4.39
N ASP A 84 8.26 -18.76 -5.67
CA ASP A 84 8.70 -19.90 -6.46
C ASP A 84 10.03 -19.57 -7.15
N GLY A 85 11.14 -19.86 -6.46
CA GLY A 85 12.47 -19.59 -6.97
C GLY A 85 12.80 -20.32 -8.27
N ALA A 86 12.26 -21.52 -8.48
CA ALA A 86 12.49 -22.30 -9.70
C ALA A 86 11.83 -21.61 -10.90
N ARG A 87 10.57 -21.18 -10.73
CA ARG A 87 9.86 -20.40 -11.75
C ARG A 87 10.57 -19.08 -12.06
N ILE A 88 11.04 -18.35 -11.03
CA ILE A 88 11.78 -17.09 -11.22
C ILE A 88 13.07 -17.31 -12.01
N GLU A 89 13.84 -18.35 -11.71
CA GLU A 89 15.04 -18.69 -12.47
C GLU A 89 14.70 -18.98 -13.93
N GLU A 90 13.67 -19.79 -14.18
CA GLU A 90 13.23 -20.12 -15.54
C GLU A 90 12.76 -18.88 -16.33
N ASP A 91 11.90 -18.05 -15.73
CA ASP A 91 11.40 -16.82 -16.35
C ASP A 91 12.53 -15.84 -16.67
N MET A 92 13.49 -15.68 -15.76
CA MET A 92 14.66 -14.82 -15.96
C MET A 92 15.59 -15.37 -17.04
N PHE A 93 15.82 -16.69 -17.08
CA PHE A 93 16.60 -17.34 -18.13
C PHE A 93 15.94 -17.15 -19.50
N ASN A 94 14.63 -17.39 -19.60
CA ASN A 94 13.85 -17.23 -20.82
C ASN A 94 13.88 -15.77 -21.31
N LEU A 95 13.78 -14.80 -20.41
CA LEU A 95 13.92 -13.38 -20.73
C LEU A 95 15.32 -13.04 -21.26
N ALA A 96 16.38 -13.56 -20.63
CA ALA A 96 17.76 -13.28 -21.01
C ALA A 96 18.14 -13.91 -22.36
N VAL A 97 17.66 -15.12 -22.64
CA VAL A 97 17.98 -15.85 -23.87
C VAL A 97 17.10 -15.46 -25.06
N SER A 98 15.91 -14.90 -24.82
CA SER A 98 15.00 -14.47 -25.90
C SER A 98 15.49 -13.23 -26.66
N GLN A 99 16.48 -12.51 -26.13
CA GLN A 99 17.09 -11.36 -26.81
C GLN A 99 17.75 -11.79 -28.14
N PRO A 100 17.58 -11.05 -29.25
CA PRO A 100 18.25 -11.34 -30.51
C PRO A 100 19.77 -11.46 -30.33
N LYS A 101 20.42 -12.39 -31.04
CA LYS A 101 21.86 -12.66 -30.87
C LYS A 101 22.73 -11.40 -31.03
N ALA A 102 22.36 -10.50 -31.93
CA ALA A 102 23.06 -9.23 -32.15
C ALA A 102 22.97 -8.25 -30.96
N MET A 103 21.97 -8.42 -30.08
CA MET A 103 21.75 -7.59 -28.88
C MET A 103 22.14 -8.33 -27.58
N ARG A 104 22.48 -9.61 -27.67
CA ARG A 104 22.78 -10.45 -26.50
C ARG A 104 24.27 -10.42 -26.19
N SER A 105 24.63 -9.79 -25.08
CA SER A 105 26.02 -9.74 -24.59
C SER A 105 26.45 -11.00 -23.84
N LEU A 106 25.49 -11.82 -23.38
CA LEU A 106 25.76 -13.04 -22.60
C LEU A 106 25.64 -14.31 -23.45
N THR A 107 26.47 -15.30 -23.14
CA THR A 107 26.30 -16.67 -23.64
C THR A 107 25.07 -17.33 -22.99
N VAL A 108 24.59 -18.44 -23.54
CA VAL A 108 23.49 -19.21 -22.92
C VAL A 108 23.84 -19.63 -21.49
N GLU A 109 25.08 -20.05 -21.24
CA GLU A 109 25.54 -20.39 -19.89
C GLU A 109 25.60 -19.13 -19.00
N GLY A 110 26.04 -18.00 -19.54
CA GLY A 110 25.97 -16.71 -18.84
C GLY A 110 24.54 -16.30 -18.45
N CYS A 111 23.55 -16.56 -19.32
CA CYS A 111 22.14 -16.34 -19.00
C CYS A 111 21.66 -17.24 -17.85
N ARG A 112 22.11 -18.50 -17.77
CA ARG A 112 21.76 -19.40 -16.66
C ARG A 112 22.36 -18.93 -15.33
N ILE A 113 23.64 -18.53 -15.35
CA ILE A 113 24.30 -17.98 -14.16
C ILE A 113 23.56 -16.72 -13.67
N LEU A 114 23.22 -15.81 -14.60
CA LEU A 114 22.45 -14.61 -14.27
C LEU A 114 21.11 -14.94 -13.63
N ALA A 115 20.36 -15.88 -14.21
CA ALA A 115 19.06 -16.30 -13.70
C ALA A 115 19.14 -16.88 -12.29
N ARG A 116 20.15 -17.72 -12.02
CA ARG A 116 20.39 -18.29 -10.69
C ARG A 116 20.74 -17.22 -9.65
N GLN A 117 21.63 -16.30 -10.00
CA GLN A 117 21.99 -15.18 -9.12
C GLN A 117 20.78 -14.27 -8.85
N PHE A 118 19.90 -14.10 -9.84
CA PHE A 118 18.66 -13.34 -9.65
C PHE A 118 17.73 -14.05 -8.67
N ARG A 119 17.50 -15.36 -8.85
CA ARG A 119 16.73 -16.18 -7.89
C ARG A 119 17.26 -16.03 -6.47
N GLU A 120 18.55 -16.26 -6.27
CA GLU A 120 19.19 -16.18 -4.94
C GLU A 120 18.99 -14.80 -4.29
N ARG A 121 19.11 -13.71 -5.07
CA ARG A 121 18.85 -12.36 -4.58
C ARG A 121 17.39 -12.13 -4.21
N VAL A 122 16.44 -12.63 -5.01
CA VAL A 122 15.02 -12.53 -4.70
C VAL A 122 14.69 -13.32 -3.44
N GLU A 123 15.13 -14.57 -3.33
CA GLU A 123 14.92 -15.41 -2.14
C GLU A 123 15.50 -14.75 -0.88
N ALA A 124 16.73 -14.24 -0.94
CA ALA A 124 17.35 -13.54 0.18
C ALA A 124 16.61 -12.25 0.55
N ARG A 125 16.06 -11.51 -0.42
CA ARG A 125 15.24 -10.32 -0.17
C ARG A 125 13.92 -10.69 0.49
N THR A 126 13.25 -11.71 -0.02
CA THR A 126 11.96 -12.19 0.50
C THR A 126 12.12 -12.74 1.91
N ALA A 127 13.16 -13.53 2.18
CA ALA A 127 13.44 -14.04 3.52
C ALA A 127 13.67 -12.90 4.53
N ARG A 128 14.42 -11.86 4.15
CA ARG A 128 14.61 -10.65 4.96
C ARG A 128 13.30 -9.91 5.20
N ALA A 129 12.46 -9.77 4.17
CA ALA A 129 11.15 -9.13 4.29
C ALA A 129 10.21 -9.92 5.22
N ALA A 130 10.19 -11.26 5.10
CA ALA A 130 9.38 -12.13 5.93
C ALA A 130 9.82 -12.09 7.41
N ALA A 131 11.12 -11.98 7.69
CA ALA A 131 11.65 -11.84 9.06
C ALA A 131 11.18 -10.56 9.79
N LEU A 132 10.71 -9.55 9.05
CA LEU A 132 10.14 -8.33 9.63
C LEU A 132 8.68 -8.52 10.08
N VAL A 133 7.98 -9.55 9.61
CA VAL A 133 6.58 -9.81 9.96
C VAL A 133 6.49 -10.18 11.43
N GLY A 134 5.60 -9.51 12.17
CA GLY A 134 5.43 -9.68 13.61
C GLY A 134 6.45 -8.95 14.49
N THR A 135 7.60 -8.51 13.95
CA THR A 135 8.65 -7.80 14.68
C THR A 135 8.65 -6.30 14.37
N SER A 136 8.57 -5.94 13.08
CA SER A 136 8.54 -4.55 12.64
C SER A 136 7.19 -3.90 12.92
N ARG A 137 7.24 -2.62 13.32
CA ARG A 137 6.08 -1.74 13.51
C ARG A 137 6.17 -0.49 12.63
N ALA A 138 6.96 -0.56 11.55
CA ALA A 138 7.26 0.59 10.69
C ALA A 138 6.04 1.06 9.89
N CYS A 139 5.18 0.14 9.45
CA CYS A 139 3.94 0.48 8.77
C CYS A 139 2.89 0.92 9.79
N ALA A 140 2.32 2.12 9.60
CA ALA A 140 1.38 2.72 10.54
C ALA A 140 -0.02 2.07 10.51
N PHE A 141 -0.38 1.47 9.37
CA PHE A 141 -1.63 0.75 9.16
C PHE A 141 -1.39 -0.45 8.23
N ASP A 142 -1.22 -1.62 8.82
CA ASP A 142 -0.92 -2.87 8.14
C ASP A 142 -2.15 -3.79 8.15
N LEU A 143 -2.73 -4.03 6.98
CA LEU A 143 -3.87 -4.95 6.86
C LEU A 143 -3.52 -6.38 7.24
N HIS A 144 -2.27 -6.82 7.03
CA HIS A 144 -1.87 -8.16 7.43
C HIS A 144 -1.75 -8.30 8.96
N ALA A 145 -1.41 -7.21 9.66
CA ALA A 145 -1.41 -7.21 11.13
C ALA A 145 -2.82 -7.28 11.72
N LEU A 146 -3.81 -6.63 11.07
CA LEU A 146 -5.20 -6.61 11.53
C LEU A 146 -6.04 -7.80 11.04
N LEU A 147 -5.82 -8.22 9.81
CA LEU A 147 -6.56 -9.24 9.07
C LEU A 147 -5.57 -10.16 8.35
N PRO A 148 -4.86 -11.04 9.10
CA PRO A 148 -3.76 -11.83 8.57
C PRO A 148 -4.22 -12.73 7.43
N VAL A 149 -3.38 -12.82 6.40
CA VAL A 149 -3.51 -13.79 5.32
C VAL A 149 -3.16 -15.17 5.88
N PRO A 150 -4.03 -16.18 5.75
CA PRO A 150 -3.79 -17.53 6.27
C PRO A 150 -2.57 -18.20 5.64
N ALA A 151 -1.91 -19.07 6.41
CA ALA A 151 -0.70 -19.77 5.99
C ALA A 151 -0.91 -20.58 4.69
N ASP A 152 -2.06 -21.24 4.52
CA ASP A 152 -2.37 -22.04 3.33
C ASP A 152 -2.61 -21.21 2.07
N VAL A 153 -2.90 -19.91 2.24
CA VAL A 153 -2.98 -18.93 1.14
C VAL A 153 -1.59 -18.36 0.85
N LEU A 154 -0.79 -18.10 1.89
CA LEU A 154 0.60 -17.64 1.79
C LEU A 154 1.55 -18.66 1.13
N LEU A 155 1.16 -19.93 1.06
CA LEU A 155 1.90 -20.95 0.27
C LEU A 155 1.92 -20.66 -1.23
N HIS A 156 1.08 -19.74 -1.70
CA HIS A 156 1.02 -19.33 -3.10
C HIS A 156 1.64 -17.96 -3.33
N GLU A 157 1.97 -17.68 -4.59
CA GLU A 157 2.37 -16.34 -5.03
C GLU A 157 1.16 -15.37 -4.99
N PRO A 158 1.39 -14.06 -4.86
CA PRO A 158 0.31 -13.07 -4.76
C PRO A 158 -0.67 -13.11 -5.93
N THR A 159 -0.21 -13.41 -7.14
CA THR A 159 -1.03 -13.46 -8.36
C THR A 159 -1.76 -14.78 -8.57
N HIS A 160 -1.51 -15.79 -7.71
CA HIS A 160 -2.15 -17.09 -7.83
C HIS A 160 -3.68 -16.96 -7.62
N PRO A 161 -4.53 -17.66 -8.39
CA PRO A 161 -5.99 -17.50 -8.31
C PRO A 161 -6.56 -17.69 -6.90
N LYS A 162 -6.03 -18.65 -6.12
CA LYS A 162 -6.42 -18.86 -4.71
C LYS A 162 -6.08 -17.65 -3.83
N ALA A 163 -4.90 -17.04 -4.01
CA ALA A 163 -4.49 -15.86 -3.25
C ALA A 163 -5.36 -14.65 -3.62
N GLN A 164 -5.54 -14.41 -4.92
CA GLN A 164 -6.41 -13.35 -5.43
C GLN A 164 -7.86 -13.49 -4.94
N ALA A 165 -8.45 -14.69 -5.03
CA ALA A 165 -9.79 -14.94 -4.53
C ALA A 165 -9.90 -14.66 -3.03
N TRP A 166 -8.89 -15.05 -2.23
CA TRP A 166 -8.89 -14.76 -0.81
C TRP A 166 -8.80 -13.26 -0.53
N LEU A 167 -7.87 -12.54 -1.18
CA LEU A 167 -7.67 -11.10 -0.98
C LEU A 167 -8.92 -10.31 -1.36
N LEU A 168 -9.55 -10.64 -2.49
CA LEU A 168 -10.81 -10.01 -2.89
C LEU A 168 -11.93 -10.29 -1.88
N ALA A 169 -12.06 -11.53 -1.42
CA ALA A 169 -13.12 -11.91 -0.47
C ALA A 169 -12.90 -11.39 0.96
N HIS A 170 -11.66 -11.09 1.36
CA HIS A 170 -11.33 -10.73 2.75
C HIS A 170 -10.92 -9.27 2.91
N TRP A 171 -10.23 -8.72 1.92
CA TRP A 171 -9.78 -7.34 1.91
C TRP A 171 -10.57 -6.47 0.94
N GLY A 172 -11.12 -7.06 -0.13
CA GLY A 172 -11.73 -6.32 -1.23
C GLY A 172 -10.69 -5.64 -2.12
N LEU A 173 -9.47 -6.18 -2.16
CA LEU A 173 -8.33 -5.69 -2.93
C LEU A 173 -7.65 -6.87 -3.63
N SER A 174 -7.02 -6.63 -4.78
CA SER A 174 -6.15 -7.60 -5.45
C SER A 174 -4.72 -7.62 -4.88
N ASP A 175 -4.38 -6.60 -4.08
CA ASP A 175 -3.04 -6.42 -3.50
C ASP A 175 -3.09 -5.60 -2.19
N GLN A 176 -2.00 -5.58 -1.43
CA GLN A 176 -1.89 -4.80 -0.21
C GLN A 176 -1.89 -3.27 -0.47
N PRO A 177 -2.37 -2.47 0.48
CA PRO A 177 -2.24 -1.02 0.43
C PRO A 177 -0.78 -0.56 0.31
N ARG A 178 -0.55 0.50 -0.47
CA ARG A 178 0.79 1.05 -0.72
C ARG A 178 0.93 2.45 -0.14
N GLN A 179 2.17 2.81 0.18
CA GLN A 179 2.55 4.13 0.74
C GLN A 179 1.65 4.54 1.91
N VAL A 180 1.47 3.62 2.85
CA VAL A 180 0.68 3.86 4.04
C VAL A 180 1.35 4.94 4.90
N THR A 181 0.59 5.98 5.22
CA THR A 181 1.06 7.13 5.99
C THR A 181 0.08 7.46 7.10
N SER A 182 0.60 7.87 8.26
CA SER A 182 -0.22 8.51 9.29
C SER A 182 -0.66 9.90 8.82
N ARG A 183 -1.89 10.27 9.15
CA ARG A 183 -2.47 11.58 8.84
C ARG A 183 -2.79 12.35 10.12
N PRO A 184 -1.82 13.10 10.68
CA PRO A 184 -2.05 13.92 11.87
C PRO A 184 -2.97 15.12 11.59
N ASP A 185 -3.15 15.47 10.31
CA ASP A 185 -4.08 16.49 9.84
C ASP A 185 -5.55 16.02 9.84
N ALA A 186 -5.81 14.74 10.13
CA ALA A 186 -7.16 14.21 10.16
C ALA A 186 -8.07 15.01 11.10
N ARG A 187 -9.31 15.23 10.67
CA ARG A 187 -10.32 15.99 11.40
C ARG A 187 -11.56 15.12 11.58
N PRO A 188 -12.22 15.18 12.75
CA PRO A 188 -13.40 14.38 13.03
C PRO A 188 -14.66 14.81 12.25
N GLY A 189 -14.60 15.93 11.50
CA GLY A 189 -15.73 16.48 10.73
C GLY A 189 -16.86 17.09 11.57
N ARG A 190 -16.92 16.77 12.88
CA ARG A 190 -17.82 17.33 13.89
C ARG A 190 -17.11 17.37 15.24
N ARG A 191 -17.67 18.11 16.20
CA ARG A 191 -17.16 18.11 17.58
C ARG A 191 -17.25 16.70 18.17
N LEU A 192 -16.16 16.22 18.77
CA LEU A 192 -16.11 14.93 19.44
C LEU A 192 -16.57 15.06 20.91
N PRO A 193 -17.12 13.98 21.51
CA PRO A 193 -17.34 13.91 22.95
C PRO A 193 -16.04 14.12 23.74
N ALA A 194 -16.16 14.46 25.03
CA ALA A 194 -15.00 14.54 25.91
C ALA A 194 -14.28 13.19 25.98
N GLY A 195 -12.94 13.19 25.97
CA GLY A 195 -12.13 11.97 25.98
C GLY A 195 -12.06 11.20 24.66
N HIS A 196 -12.74 11.65 23.61
CA HIS A 196 -12.65 11.07 22.27
C HIS A 196 -11.58 11.77 21.42
N THR A 197 -10.97 11.02 20.52
CA THR A 197 -9.96 11.53 19.58
C THR A 197 -10.17 10.96 18.17
N VAL A 198 -9.33 11.42 17.24
CA VAL A 198 -9.31 11.02 15.83
C VAL A 198 -7.94 10.46 15.47
N LEU A 199 -7.94 9.39 14.68
CA LEU A 199 -6.77 8.79 14.07
C LEU A 199 -6.99 8.70 12.57
N GLY A 200 -6.00 9.12 11.78
CA GLY A 200 -6.11 9.15 10.32
C GLY A 200 -4.98 8.41 9.64
N TYR A 201 -5.30 7.80 8.49
CA TYR A 201 -4.34 7.19 7.58
C TYR A 201 -4.59 7.60 6.14
N GLY A 202 -3.52 7.57 5.34
CA GLY A 202 -3.55 7.71 3.89
C GLY A 202 -2.84 6.54 3.24
N PHE A 203 -3.38 6.02 2.14
CA PHE A 203 -2.74 4.94 1.38
C PHE A 203 -3.30 4.86 -0.05
N PHE A 204 -2.60 4.13 -0.92
CA PHE A 204 -3.02 3.87 -2.30
C PHE A 204 -3.40 2.42 -2.51
N THR A 205 -4.32 2.19 -3.43
CA THR A 205 -4.72 0.86 -3.95
C THR A 205 -4.78 0.88 -5.47
N SER A 206 -4.78 -0.30 -6.09
CA SER A 206 -4.82 -0.48 -7.54
C SER A 206 -6.24 -0.31 -8.13
N GLY A 207 -6.90 0.80 -7.79
CA GLY A 207 -8.24 1.16 -8.26
C GLY A 207 -9.38 0.69 -7.36
N GLU A 208 -9.14 -0.30 -6.51
CA GLU A 208 -10.16 -0.90 -5.65
C GLU A 208 -10.32 -0.15 -4.32
N THR A 209 -11.47 -0.23 -3.68
CA THR A 209 -11.69 0.34 -2.34
C THR A 209 -11.86 -0.80 -1.32
N PRO A 210 -11.10 -0.84 -0.22
CA PRO A 210 -11.07 -1.97 0.72
C PRO A 210 -12.30 -2.02 1.66
N HIS A 211 -13.52 -1.93 1.11
CA HIS A 211 -14.76 -1.92 1.89
C HIS A 211 -14.92 -3.19 2.74
N VAL A 212 -14.52 -4.35 2.22
CA VAL A 212 -14.61 -5.64 2.92
C VAL A 212 -13.69 -5.65 4.14
N ALA A 213 -12.41 -5.24 3.97
CA ALA A 213 -11.49 -5.10 5.10
C ALA A 213 -12.04 -4.11 6.14
N MET A 214 -12.54 -2.95 5.71
CA MET A 214 -13.03 -1.93 6.63
C MET A 214 -14.26 -2.41 7.42
N ALA A 215 -15.16 -3.17 6.79
CA ALA A 215 -16.32 -3.74 7.46
C ALA A 215 -15.90 -4.75 8.54
N LYS A 216 -14.93 -5.62 8.24
CA LYS A 216 -14.38 -6.58 9.22
C LYS A 216 -13.66 -5.88 10.37
N ILE A 217 -12.87 -4.85 10.07
CA ILE A 217 -12.19 -4.05 11.10
C ILE A 217 -13.23 -3.32 11.98
N ALA A 218 -14.26 -2.71 11.39
CA ALA A 218 -15.32 -2.05 12.16
C ALA A 218 -16.07 -3.03 13.06
N ALA A 219 -16.31 -4.26 12.60
CA ALA A 219 -16.93 -5.31 13.42
C ALA A 219 -16.03 -5.77 14.58
N ALA A 220 -14.71 -5.87 14.37
CA ALA A 220 -13.75 -6.21 15.42
C ALA A 220 -13.50 -5.07 16.41
N TRP A 221 -13.76 -3.82 16.01
CA TRP A 221 -13.57 -2.62 16.82
C TRP A 221 -14.87 -1.79 16.89
N PRO A 222 -15.94 -2.32 17.50
CA PRO A 222 -17.29 -1.72 17.45
C PRO A 222 -17.37 -0.34 18.14
N ASP A 223 -16.47 -0.08 19.08
CA ASP A 223 -16.36 1.22 19.77
C ASP A 223 -15.75 2.32 18.89
N LEU A 224 -15.24 1.98 17.70
CA LEU A 224 -14.62 2.90 16.76
C LEU A 224 -15.54 3.14 15.56
N ARG A 225 -15.78 4.41 15.26
CA ARG A 225 -16.39 4.80 13.99
C ARG A 225 -15.32 4.89 12.91
N VAL A 226 -15.49 4.11 11.85
CA VAL A 226 -14.61 4.05 10.68
C VAL A 226 -15.22 4.86 9.54
N VAL A 227 -14.42 5.72 8.91
CA VAL A 227 -14.79 6.45 7.70
C VAL A 227 -13.68 6.28 6.66
N LEU A 228 -14.02 5.66 5.54
CA LEU A 228 -13.15 5.51 4.38
C LEU A 228 -13.65 6.39 3.24
N GLN A 229 -12.77 7.23 2.70
CA GLN A 229 -13.07 8.10 1.57
C GLN A 229 -12.06 7.89 0.45
N PRO A 230 -12.47 7.31 -0.70
CA PRO A 230 -11.64 7.31 -1.89
C PRO A 230 -11.54 8.73 -2.45
N ARG A 231 -10.37 9.06 -3.03
CA ARG A 231 -10.08 10.30 -3.72
C ARG A 231 -9.37 9.95 -5.02
N LEU A 232 -9.85 10.50 -6.12
CA LEU A 232 -9.06 10.53 -7.33
C LEU A 232 -7.78 11.35 -7.06
N PRO A 233 -6.61 10.92 -7.56
CA PRO A 233 -5.42 11.74 -7.49
C PRO A 233 -5.72 13.10 -8.16
N PRO A 234 -5.19 14.22 -7.63
CA PRO A 234 -5.37 15.51 -8.28
C PRO A 234 -4.85 15.42 -9.71
N ARG A 235 -5.69 15.82 -10.68
CA ARG A 235 -5.26 15.92 -12.08
C ARG A 235 -4.13 16.96 -12.14
N PRO A 236 -3.00 16.70 -12.82
CA PRO A 236 -2.01 17.74 -13.04
C PRO A 236 -2.71 18.94 -13.72
N ALA A 237 -2.40 20.14 -13.24
CA ALA A 237 -2.89 21.36 -13.88
C ALA A 237 -2.21 21.49 -15.25
N ASP A 238 -3.00 21.68 -16.29
CA ASP A 238 -2.53 22.02 -17.65
C ASP A 238 -1.88 23.42 -17.68
#